data_AF-A0A1S3QGZ7-F1
#
_entry.id   AF-A0A1S3QGZ7-F1
#
_cell.length_a   1.000
_cell.length_b   1.000
_cell.length_c   1.000
_cell.angle_alpha   90.00
_cell.angle_beta   90.00
_cell.angle_gamma   90.00
#
_symmetry.space_group_name_H-M   'P 1'
#
loop_
_entity.id
_entity.type
_entity.pdbx_description
1 polymer ?
#
loop_
_entity_poly.entity_id
_entity_poly.type
_entity_poly.pdbx_seq_one_letter_code
_entity_poly.pdbx_strand_id
1 'polypeptide(L)'
;SSGLVENQSDWCLGNLSNLSVLFVFCVLGQQVLGLVENQSDWYLGNLWKNHRPWPALERGFNTGVILLLLDRLRKLRWEQMWRLTAERELMSMLSTSLADQDIFNAVIKQNPFLVHQLPCFWNVQLSDHTRSEKCYKDVSDLKVIHWNSPKKLRVKNKHVEFFRNLYLTFLEYDGNLLRRELFGCPSETDHNSENVCGTILI
;
A
#
# COMPACT_ATOMS: atom_id res chain seq x y z
N SER A 1 -9.49 9.84 -23.83
CA SER A 1 -9.22 10.66 -22.64
C SER A 1 -8.36 9.84 -21.68
N SER A 2 -7.04 9.95 -21.83
CA SER A 2 -6.05 9.29 -20.97
C SER A 2 -5.99 10.03 -19.63
N GLY A 3 -6.67 9.49 -18.62
CA GLY A 3 -6.49 9.93 -17.24
C GLY A 3 -5.08 9.56 -16.79
N LEU A 4 -4.25 10.58 -16.58
CA LEU A 4 -2.99 10.45 -15.86
C LEU A 4 -3.29 9.86 -14.49
N VAL A 5 -2.77 8.66 -14.23
CA VAL A 5 -2.65 8.12 -12.88
C VAL A 5 -1.74 9.08 -12.11
N GLU A 6 -2.34 9.93 -11.28
CA GLU A 6 -1.62 10.87 -10.44
C GLU A 6 -0.83 10.06 -9.40
N ASN A 7 0.50 10.04 -9.51
CA ASN A 7 1.42 9.22 -8.72
C ASN A 7 0.99 9.13 -7.25
N GLN A 8 0.51 7.96 -6.83
CA GLN A 8 0.43 7.56 -5.43
C GLN A 8 1.87 7.48 -4.92
N SER A 9 2.16 8.16 -3.80
CA SER A 9 3.51 8.22 -3.24
C SER A 9 3.43 7.73 -1.80
N ASP A 10 3.77 6.46 -1.65
CA ASP A 10 3.78 5.76 -0.37
C ASP A 10 5.22 5.63 0.11
N TRP A 11 5.46 5.93 1.38
CA TRP A 11 6.81 6.06 1.92
C TRP A 11 6.98 5.20 3.17
N CYS A 12 8.07 4.45 3.21
CA CYS A 12 8.43 3.60 4.35
C CYS A 12 9.42 4.33 5.27
N LEU A 13 9.07 4.43 6.54
CA LEU A 13 9.89 4.97 7.63
C LEU A 13 10.45 3.88 8.55
N GLY A 14 9.83 2.70 8.54
CA GLY A 14 10.21 1.56 9.37
C GLY A 14 11.11 0.57 8.65
N ASN A 15 11.80 -0.29 9.42
CA ASN A 15 12.52 -1.42 8.87
C ASN A 15 11.55 -2.49 8.37
N LEU A 16 11.59 -2.79 7.07
CA LEU A 16 10.74 -3.80 6.42
C LEU A 16 11.00 -5.22 6.90
N SER A 17 12.17 -5.51 7.50
CA SER A 17 12.45 -6.84 8.07
C SER A 17 11.45 -7.23 9.15
N ASN A 18 10.94 -6.27 9.93
CA ASN A 18 9.92 -6.52 10.94
C ASN A 18 8.56 -6.89 10.32
N LEU A 19 8.27 -6.38 9.12
CA LEU A 19 7.09 -6.78 8.36
C LEU A 19 7.23 -8.22 7.86
N SER A 20 8.44 -8.62 7.45
CA SER A 20 8.77 -10.01 7.12
C SER A 20 8.65 -10.95 8.32
N VAL A 21 9.02 -10.49 9.53
CA VAL A 21 8.82 -11.26 10.78
C VAL A 21 7.34 -11.43 11.09
N LEU A 22 6.53 -10.37 10.95
CA LEU A 22 5.08 -10.45 11.09
C LEU A 22 4.46 -11.43 10.07
N PHE A 23 5.03 -11.50 8.87
CA PHE A 23 4.66 -12.47 7.85
C PHE A 23 4.93 -13.91 8.28
N VAL A 24 6.07 -14.19 8.92
CA VAL A 24 6.39 -15.52 9.49
C VAL A 24 5.34 -15.95 10.52
N PHE A 25 4.85 -15.04 11.37
CA PHE A 25 3.76 -15.35 12.30
C PHE A 25 2.43 -15.64 11.57
N CYS A 26 2.14 -14.95 10.46
CA CYS A 26 0.95 -15.24 9.64
C CYS A 26 1.00 -16.63 8.98
N VAL A 27 2.19 -17.18 8.71
CA VAL A 27 2.35 -18.53 8.12
C VAL A 27 1.78 -19.63 9.05
N LEU A 28 1.65 -19.39 10.35
CA LEU A 28 1.08 -20.37 11.28
C LEU A 28 -0.45 -20.49 11.19
N GLY A 29 -1.14 -19.52 10.57
CA GLY A 29 -2.60 -19.50 10.42
C GLY A 29 -3.09 -19.86 9.01
N GLN A 30 -4.42 -19.78 8.79
CA GLN A 30 -5.05 -19.91 7.46
C GLN A 30 -5.00 -18.61 6.63
N GLN A 31 -4.54 -17.51 7.22
CA GLN A 31 -4.47 -16.23 6.53
C GLN A 31 -3.44 -16.27 5.40
N VAL A 32 -3.76 -15.58 4.31
CA VAL A 32 -2.93 -15.46 3.09
C VAL A 32 -2.75 -14.02 2.63
N LEU A 33 -3.53 -13.10 3.21
CA LEU A 33 -3.47 -11.66 3.01
C LEU A 33 -3.15 -10.97 4.33
N GLY A 34 -2.22 -10.02 4.33
CA GLY A 34 -2.03 -9.06 5.42
C GLY A 34 -2.35 -7.66 4.94
N LEU A 35 -3.35 -7.03 5.53
CA LEU A 35 -3.85 -5.71 5.12
C LEU A 35 -4.16 -4.85 6.34
N VAL A 36 -4.07 -3.53 6.18
CA VAL A 36 -4.49 -2.58 7.21
C VAL A 36 -5.94 -2.16 6.95
N GLU A 37 -6.75 -2.10 8.01
CA GLU A 37 -8.12 -1.59 7.95
C GLU A 37 -8.12 -0.16 7.37
N ASN A 38 -9.10 0.12 6.52
CA ASN A 38 -9.32 1.45 5.98
C ASN A 38 -9.63 2.45 7.10
N GLN A 39 -8.95 3.59 7.09
CA GLN A 39 -9.05 4.63 8.11
C GLN A 39 -10.13 5.66 7.79
N SER A 40 -11.08 5.30 6.92
CA SER A 40 -12.24 6.11 6.55
C SER A 40 -13.51 5.24 6.57
N ASP A 41 -14.68 5.89 6.60
CA ASP A 41 -15.97 5.20 6.58
C ASP A 41 -16.46 4.88 5.14
N TRP A 42 -15.56 4.89 4.14
CA TRP A 42 -15.89 4.67 2.72
C TRP A 42 -16.81 3.47 2.50
N TYR A 43 -16.50 2.31 3.10
CA TYR A 43 -17.26 1.09 2.91
C TYR A 43 -18.52 0.97 3.80
N LEU A 44 -18.74 1.91 4.73
CA LEU A 44 -19.95 1.93 5.57
C LEU A 44 -21.16 2.56 4.86
N GLY A 45 -20.97 3.21 3.71
CA GLY A 45 -22.07 3.79 2.91
C GLY A 45 -22.68 5.06 3.50
N ASN A 46 -22.05 5.66 4.50
CA ASN A 46 -22.58 6.79 5.27
C ASN A 46 -21.96 8.16 4.90
N LEU A 47 -21.06 8.22 3.91
CA LEU A 47 -20.31 9.44 3.58
C LEU A 47 -21.16 10.52 2.91
N TRP A 48 -22.09 10.17 2.00
CA TRP A 48 -23.02 11.11 1.37
C TRP A 48 -24.29 10.40 0.88
N LYS A 49 -25.30 11.20 0.53
CA LYS A 49 -26.59 10.70 0.01
C LYS A 49 -26.36 9.89 -1.27
N ASN A 50 -26.87 8.66 -1.29
CA ASN A 50 -26.73 7.69 -2.39
C ASN A 50 -25.31 7.11 -2.55
N HIS A 51 -24.41 7.27 -1.58
CA HIS A 51 -23.15 6.53 -1.60
C HIS A 51 -23.40 5.04 -1.47
N ARG A 52 -23.03 4.27 -2.50
CA ARG A 52 -23.17 2.81 -2.52
C ARG A 52 -21.78 2.21 -2.71
N PRO A 53 -21.10 1.82 -1.62
CA PRO A 53 -19.79 1.21 -1.73
C PRO A 53 -19.88 -0.23 -2.22
N TRP A 54 -18.76 -0.73 -2.74
CA TRP A 54 -18.58 -2.16 -2.95
C TRP A 54 -18.66 -2.93 -1.62
N PRO A 55 -18.97 -4.23 -1.65
CA PRO A 55 -19.06 -5.01 -0.42
C PRO A 55 -17.70 -5.09 0.29
N ALA A 56 -17.67 -4.77 1.58
CA ALA A 56 -16.51 -5.01 2.44
C ALA A 56 -16.92 -5.57 3.82
N LEU A 57 -15.92 -6.06 4.55
CA LEU A 57 -16.02 -6.37 5.98
C LEU A 57 -15.74 -5.10 6.80
N GLU A 58 -16.66 -4.72 7.68
CA GLU A 58 -16.54 -3.50 8.51
C GLU A 58 -16.19 -2.24 7.67
N ARG A 59 -15.12 -1.52 8.03
CA ARG A 59 -14.63 -0.36 7.26
C ARG A 59 -13.88 -0.75 5.98
N GLY A 60 -13.67 -2.03 5.73
CA GLY A 60 -12.84 -2.55 4.65
C GLY A 60 -11.35 -2.38 4.91
N PHE A 61 -10.54 -2.75 3.94
CA PHE A 61 -9.09 -2.73 3.98
C PHE A 61 -8.53 -1.83 2.88
N ASN A 62 -7.45 -1.12 3.18
CA ASN A 62 -6.75 -0.29 2.21
C ASN A 62 -5.63 -1.09 1.51
N THR A 63 -5.54 -0.98 0.19
CA THR A 63 -4.59 -1.75 -0.64
C THR A 63 -3.23 -1.08 -0.86
N GLY A 64 -2.93 0.08 -0.25
CA GLY A 64 -1.61 0.71 -0.39
C GLY A 64 -0.46 -0.12 0.18
N VAL A 65 -0.74 -0.96 1.18
CA VAL A 65 0.22 -1.95 1.71
C VAL A 65 -0.48 -3.30 1.81
N ILE A 66 0.03 -4.28 1.07
CA ILE A 66 -0.50 -5.64 1.06
C ILE A 66 0.64 -6.63 1.27
N LEU A 67 0.44 -7.57 2.20
CA LEU A 67 1.25 -8.78 2.30
C LEU A 67 0.52 -9.92 1.62
N LEU A 68 1.19 -10.57 0.66
CA LEU A 68 0.61 -11.65 -0.13
C LEU A 68 1.42 -12.95 0.04
N LEU A 69 0.79 -13.98 0.59
CA LEU A 69 1.35 -15.34 0.61
C LEU A 69 1.13 -16.02 -0.73
N LEU A 70 1.94 -15.67 -1.73
CA LEU A 70 1.76 -16.06 -3.13
C LEU A 70 1.60 -17.57 -3.33
N ASP A 71 2.42 -18.40 -2.65
CA ASP A 71 2.34 -19.86 -2.79
C ASP A 71 1.00 -20.42 -2.32
N ARG A 72 0.42 -19.85 -1.26
CA ARG A 72 -0.90 -20.27 -0.76
C ARG A 72 -2.02 -19.70 -1.61
N LEU A 73 -1.91 -18.46 -2.06
CA LEU A 73 -2.87 -17.84 -2.99
C LEU A 73 -2.98 -18.65 -4.29
N ARG A 74 -1.87 -19.16 -4.84
CA ARG A 74 -1.89 -20.07 -6.00
C ARG A 74 -2.64 -21.36 -5.69
N LYS A 75 -2.39 -21.99 -4.53
CA LYS A 75 -3.09 -23.23 -4.10
C LYS A 75 -4.59 -23.02 -3.90
N LEU A 76 -4.99 -21.85 -3.41
CA LEU A 76 -6.39 -21.44 -3.23
C LEU A 76 -7.08 -21.00 -4.53
N ARG A 77 -6.38 -21.04 -5.67
CA ARG A 77 -6.87 -20.52 -6.96
C ARG A 77 -7.37 -19.08 -6.85
N TRP A 78 -6.58 -18.23 -6.18
CA TRP A 78 -6.89 -16.81 -5.97
C TRP A 78 -7.37 -16.11 -7.23
N GLU A 79 -6.73 -16.35 -8.38
CA GLU A 79 -7.11 -15.79 -9.68
C GLU A 79 -8.57 -16.05 -10.05
N GLN A 80 -8.99 -17.31 -9.91
CA GLN A 80 -10.37 -17.70 -10.18
C GLN A 80 -11.32 -17.07 -9.16
N MET A 81 -10.93 -17.05 -7.88
CA MET A 81 -11.74 -16.51 -6.80
C MET A 81 -12.05 -15.02 -7.00
N TRP A 82 -11.03 -14.18 -7.22
CA TRP A 82 -11.26 -12.75 -7.37
C TRP A 82 -11.98 -12.40 -8.66
N ARG A 83 -11.75 -13.15 -9.75
CA ARG A 83 -12.47 -12.94 -11.02
C ARG A 83 -13.96 -13.21 -10.89
N LEU A 84 -14.33 -14.36 -10.31
CA LEU A 84 -15.73 -14.71 -10.10
C LEU A 84 -16.43 -13.73 -9.16
N THR A 85 -15.74 -13.25 -8.12
CA THR A 85 -16.27 -12.20 -7.24
C THR A 85 -16.47 -10.89 -8.00
N ALA A 86 -15.47 -10.45 -8.78
CA ALA A 86 -15.57 -9.21 -9.57
C ALA A 86 -16.71 -9.26 -10.59
N GLU A 87 -16.82 -10.35 -11.35
CA GLU A 87 -17.91 -10.56 -12.33
C GLU A 87 -19.29 -10.49 -11.66
N ARG A 88 -19.45 -11.15 -10.51
CA ARG A 88 -20.71 -11.13 -9.75
C ARG A 88 -21.09 -9.72 -9.29
N GLU A 89 -20.16 -9.00 -8.68
CA GLU A 89 -20.44 -7.67 -8.13
C GLU A 89 -20.68 -6.63 -9.24
N LEU A 90 -19.97 -6.75 -10.37
CA LEU A 90 -20.15 -5.88 -11.54
C LEU A 90 -21.55 -5.93 -12.15
N MET A 91 -22.29 -7.04 -11.99
CA MET A 91 -23.70 -7.13 -12.40
C MET A 91 -24.59 -6.10 -11.70
N SER A 92 -24.20 -5.62 -10.51
CA SER A 92 -24.99 -4.68 -9.71
C SER A 92 -24.33 -3.31 -9.52
N MET A 93 -22.99 -3.27 -9.51
CA MET A 93 -22.21 -2.05 -9.26
C MET A 93 -21.83 -1.31 -10.55
N LEU A 94 -21.89 -1.99 -11.71
CA LEU A 94 -21.51 -1.50 -13.05
C LEU A 94 -20.03 -1.17 -13.25
N SER A 95 -19.33 -0.68 -12.23
CA SER A 95 -17.91 -0.42 -12.23
C SER A 95 -17.30 -0.49 -10.83
N THR A 96 -15.98 -0.63 -10.76
CA THR A 96 -15.22 -0.40 -9.52
C THR A 96 -15.10 1.11 -9.26
N SER A 97 -15.13 1.48 -7.98
CA SER A 97 -14.88 2.86 -7.53
C SER A 97 -13.44 3.07 -7.11
N LEU A 98 -12.84 2.07 -6.45
CA LEU A 98 -11.47 2.06 -5.94
C LEU A 98 -10.67 0.87 -6.51
N ALA A 99 -10.96 0.50 -7.76
CA ALA A 99 -10.23 -0.51 -8.54
C ALA A 99 -9.97 -1.84 -7.79
N ASP A 100 -8.71 -2.15 -7.51
CA ASP A 100 -8.27 -3.37 -6.83
C ASP A 100 -8.78 -3.44 -5.38
N GLN A 101 -8.83 -2.31 -4.67
CA GLN A 101 -9.31 -2.24 -3.29
C GLN A 101 -10.72 -2.80 -3.15
N ASP A 102 -11.60 -2.48 -4.11
CA ASP A 102 -12.98 -2.98 -4.11
C ASP A 102 -13.06 -4.49 -4.30
N ILE A 103 -12.23 -5.04 -5.20
CA ILE A 103 -12.19 -6.48 -5.48
C ILE A 103 -11.64 -7.24 -4.26
N PHE A 104 -10.54 -6.78 -3.67
CA PHE A 104 -9.97 -7.39 -2.46
C PHE A 104 -10.99 -7.41 -1.32
N ASN A 105 -11.66 -6.28 -1.07
CA ASN A 105 -12.68 -6.17 -0.02
C ASN A 105 -13.89 -7.07 -0.26
N ALA A 106 -14.35 -7.19 -1.51
CA ALA A 106 -15.47 -8.06 -1.85
C ALA A 106 -15.12 -9.55 -1.63
N VAL A 107 -13.90 -9.98 -1.99
CA VAL A 107 -13.43 -11.34 -1.74
C VAL A 107 -13.28 -11.62 -0.25
N ILE A 108 -12.68 -10.68 0.50
CA ILE A 108 -12.49 -10.79 1.96
C ILE A 108 -13.83 -10.84 2.70
N LYS A 109 -14.83 -10.06 2.27
CA LYS A 109 -16.18 -10.12 2.86
C LYS A 109 -16.79 -11.51 2.76
N GLN A 110 -16.55 -12.22 1.65
CA GLN A 110 -17.02 -13.59 1.44
C GLN A 110 -16.14 -14.62 2.17
N ASN A 111 -14.87 -14.29 2.45
CA ASN A 111 -13.86 -15.20 3.00
C ASN A 111 -13.00 -14.52 4.09
N PRO A 112 -13.58 -14.14 5.24
CA PRO A 112 -12.89 -13.30 6.23
C PRO A 112 -11.67 -13.98 6.86
N PHE A 113 -11.60 -15.31 6.84
CA PHE A 113 -10.47 -16.09 7.35
C PHE A 113 -9.17 -15.92 6.51
N LEU A 114 -9.26 -15.36 5.30
CA LEU A 114 -8.09 -15.14 4.44
C LEU A 114 -7.22 -13.97 4.90
N VAL A 115 -7.77 -13.02 5.66
CA VAL A 115 -7.09 -11.78 6.02
C VAL A 115 -6.58 -11.79 7.46
N HIS A 116 -5.34 -11.36 7.64
CA HIS A 116 -4.79 -10.93 8.90
C HIS A 116 -4.79 -9.39 8.92
N GLN A 117 -5.48 -8.81 9.90
CA GLN A 117 -5.51 -7.36 10.06
C GLN A 117 -4.20 -6.88 10.69
N LEU A 118 -3.44 -6.13 9.90
CA LEU A 118 -2.20 -5.50 10.32
C LEU A 118 -2.50 -4.27 11.22
N PRO A 119 -1.64 -4.00 12.21
CA PRO A 119 -1.69 -2.75 12.97
C PRO A 119 -1.61 -1.52 12.05
N CYS A 120 -2.38 -0.49 12.36
CA CYS A 120 -2.62 0.58 11.39
C CYS A 120 -1.42 1.51 11.11
N PHE A 121 -0.38 1.49 11.95
CA PHE A 121 0.89 2.19 11.69
C PHE A 121 1.71 1.60 10.53
N TRP A 122 1.35 0.41 10.05
CA TRP A 122 1.93 -0.20 8.84
C TRP A 122 1.32 0.33 7.53
N ASN A 123 0.30 1.17 7.60
CA ASN A 123 -0.30 1.86 6.45
C ASN A 123 -1.14 3.03 6.97
N VAL A 124 -0.47 4.11 7.37
CA VAL A 124 -1.13 5.33 7.86
C VAL A 124 -1.67 6.11 6.67
N GLN A 125 -2.99 6.20 6.58
CA GLN A 125 -3.68 6.68 5.38
C GLN A 125 -3.98 8.17 5.50
N LEU A 126 -3.40 8.97 4.62
CA LEU A 126 -3.62 10.41 4.54
C LEU A 126 -4.59 10.74 3.39
N SER A 127 -5.87 10.44 3.63
CA SER A 127 -6.98 10.77 2.72
C SER A 127 -7.86 11.89 3.29
N ASP A 128 -8.77 12.40 2.47
CA ASP A 128 -9.89 13.20 2.99
C ASP A 128 -10.72 12.33 3.97
N HIS A 129 -11.21 12.94 5.05
CA HIS A 129 -12.02 12.26 6.10
C HIS A 129 -11.33 11.07 6.79
N THR A 130 -10.00 10.96 6.72
CA THR A 130 -9.26 9.92 7.43
C THR A 130 -9.31 10.11 8.95
N ARG A 131 -9.20 8.99 9.67
CA ARG A 131 -9.13 8.90 11.14
C ARG A 131 -7.75 8.42 11.59
N SER A 132 -6.72 8.71 10.80
CA SER A 132 -5.34 8.24 10.95
C SER A 132 -4.63 8.69 12.24
N GLU A 133 -5.10 9.76 12.88
CA GLU A 133 -4.56 10.26 14.16
C GLU A 133 -4.57 9.20 15.29
N LYS A 134 -5.42 8.17 15.17
CA LYS A 134 -5.45 7.07 16.15
C LYS A 134 -4.32 6.05 15.95
N CYS A 135 -3.60 6.11 14.84
CA CYS A 135 -2.60 5.12 14.46
C CYS A 135 -1.19 5.41 14.93
N TYR A 136 -0.95 6.61 15.45
CA TYR A 136 0.34 7.03 15.97
C TYR A 136 0.11 7.97 17.15
N LYS A 137 0.87 7.78 18.22
CA LYS A 137 0.96 8.80 19.29
C LYS A 137 2.18 9.67 19.04
N ASP A 138 3.28 9.04 18.64
CA ASP A 138 4.53 9.68 18.30
C ASP A 138 5.02 9.29 16.89
N VAL A 139 5.92 10.10 16.34
CA VAL A 139 6.48 9.90 14.99
C VAL A 139 7.21 8.57 14.84
N SER A 140 7.83 8.06 15.90
CA SER A 140 8.53 6.77 15.93
C SER A 140 7.62 5.56 15.71
N ASP A 141 6.32 5.72 15.93
CA ASP A 141 5.32 4.67 15.70
C ASP A 141 5.08 4.45 14.20
N LEU A 142 5.26 5.49 13.37
CA LEU A 142 4.99 5.45 11.94
C LEU A 142 5.94 4.50 11.21
N LYS A 143 5.40 3.53 10.47
CA LYS A 143 6.19 2.61 9.64
C LYS A 143 6.00 2.84 8.16
N VAL A 144 4.77 3.06 7.71
CA VAL A 144 4.47 3.42 6.31
C VAL A 144 3.39 4.50 6.29
N ILE A 145 3.61 5.53 5.49
CA ILE A 145 2.64 6.60 5.25
C ILE A 145 2.18 6.52 3.81
N HIS A 146 0.86 6.51 3.63
CA HIS A 146 0.20 6.43 2.34
C HIS A 146 -0.54 7.74 2.05
N TRP A 147 -0.04 8.52 1.08
CA TRP A 147 -0.71 9.73 0.59
C TRP A 147 -1.83 9.42 -0.40
N ASN A 148 -2.92 8.87 0.13
CA ASN A 148 -4.07 8.35 -0.60
C ASN A 148 -5.04 9.44 -1.13
N SER A 149 -4.82 10.73 -0.80
CA SER A 149 -5.63 11.81 -1.39
C SER A 149 -4.99 12.38 -2.66
N PRO A 150 -5.76 12.64 -3.73
CA PRO A 150 -5.32 13.45 -4.87
C PRO A 150 -4.87 14.86 -4.45
N LYS A 151 -5.42 15.38 -3.35
CA LYS A 151 -5.04 16.69 -2.79
C LYS A 151 -3.64 16.67 -2.17
N LYS A 152 -3.06 15.49 -1.90
CA LYS A 152 -1.74 15.29 -1.30
C LYS A 152 -1.54 16.18 -0.06
N LEU A 153 -0.67 17.19 -0.14
CA LEU A 153 -0.37 18.13 0.94
C LEU A 153 -1.51 19.11 1.27
N ARG A 154 -2.52 19.23 0.39
CA ARG A 154 -3.66 20.13 0.58
C ARG A 154 -4.78 19.51 1.41
N VAL A 155 -4.61 18.27 1.87
CA VAL A 155 -5.54 17.63 2.81
C VAL A 155 -5.42 18.31 4.17
N LYS A 156 -6.55 18.65 4.78
CA LYS A 156 -6.57 19.13 6.17
C LYS A 156 -6.27 17.96 7.09
N ASN A 157 -5.12 17.99 7.73
CA ASN A 157 -4.71 17.05 8.78
C ASN A 157 -4.26 17.85 10.00
N LYS A 158 -4.54 17.37 11.21
CA LYS A 158 -4.11 18.02 12.46
C LYS A 158 -2.58 18.17 12.55
N HIS A 159 -1.84 17.25 11.96
CA HIS A 159 -0.38 17.21 11.92
C HIS A 159 0.17 17.60 10.53
N VAL A 160 -0.51 18.53 9.84
CA VAL A 160 -0.17 18.92 8.45
C VAL A 160 1.28 19.37 8.28
N GLU A 161 1.84 20.13 9.23
CA GLU A 161 3.24 20.60 9.15
C GLU A 161 4.23 19.45 9.25
N PHE A 162 3.99 18.50 10.16
CA PHE A 162 4.82 17.31 10.31
C PHE A 162 4.84 16.49 9.01
N PHE A 163 3.67 16.16 8.46
CA PHE A 163 3.58 15.38 7.23
C PHE A 163 4.14 16.15 6.02
N ARG A 164 3.98 17.47 5.98
CA ARG A 164 4.57 18.31 4.93
C ARG A 164 6.09 18.27 4.99
N ASN A 165 6.68 18.45 6.15
CA ASN A 165 8.14 18.40 6.32
C ASN A 165 8.68 17.04 5.90
N LEU A 166 8.01 15.97 6.31
CA LEU A 166 8.41 14.63 5.95
C LEU A 166 8.32 14.38 4.43
N TYR A 167 7.25 14.83 3.79
CA TYR A 167 7.12 14.76 2.32
C TYR A 167 8.23 15.52 1.60
N LEU A 168 8.62 16.69 2.10
CA LEU A 168 9.74 17.46 1.55
C LEU A 168 11.06 16.70 1.70
N THR A 169 11.33 16.08 2.86
CA THR A 169 12.51 15.23 3.06
C THR A 169 12.55 14.07 2.06
N PHE A 170 11.42 13.43 1.78
CA PHE A 170 11.36 12.35 0.79
C PHE A 170 11.54 12.81 -0.66
N LEU A 171 11.08 14.02 -1.00
CA LEU A 171 11.39 14.62 -2.31
C LEU A 171 12.89 14.85 -2.49
N GLU A 172 13.61 15.17 -1.41
CA GLU A 172 15.07 15.29 -1.46
C GLU A 172 15.77 13.93 -1.63
N TYR A 173 15.12 12.82 -1.26
CA TYR A 173 15.56 11.47 -1.57
C TYR A 173 15.25 11.02 -3.00
N ASP A 174 14.80 11.91 -3.89
CA ASP A 174 14.68 11.61 -5.31
C ASP A 174 16.05 11.15 -5.86
N GLY A 175 16.13 9.84 -6.13
CA GLY A 175 17.30 9.14 -6.65
C GLY A 175 17.76 9.59 -8.04
N ASN A 176 17.18 10.66 -8.61
CA ASN A 176 17.76 11.39 -9.72
C ASN A 176 19.24 11.74 -9.51
N LEU A 177 19.70 11.94 -8.27
CA LEU A 177 21.12 12.10 -7.94
C LEU A 177 21.93 10.80 -8.17
N LEU A 178 21.34 9.63 -7.90
CA LEU A 178 21.93 8.29 -8.09
C LEU A 178 21.82 7.78 -9.54
N ARG A 179 20.99 8.43 -10.38
CA ARG A 179 20.90 8.13 -11.83
C ARG A 179 22.10 8.64 -12.62
N ARG A 180 22.86 9.58 -12.07
CA ARG A 180 24.18 9.92 -12.61
C ARG A 180 25.13 8.81 -12.17
N GLU A 181 25.90 8.23 -13.08
CA GLU A 181 27.03 7.37 -12.69
C GLU A 181 27.94 8.20 -11.78
N LEU A 182 27.80 8.03 -10.46
CA LEU A 182 28.62 8.73 -9.47
C LEU A 182 30.08 8.24 -9.53
N PHE A 183 30.28 7.07 -10.13
CA PHE A 183 31.57 6.46 -10.44
C PHE A 183 31.49 5.82 -11.83
N GLY A 184 32.21 6.38 -12.80
CA GLY A 184 32.33 5.76 -14.12
C GLY A 184 33.21 4.52 -14.04
N CYS A 185 32.82 3.44 -14.72
CA CYS A 185 33.71 2.30 -14.91
C CYS A 185 34.89 2.74 -15.79
N PRO A 186 36.15 2.42 -15.44
CA PRO A 186 37.27 2.68 -16.33
C PRO A 186 37.05 1.90 -17.63
N SER A 187 37.10 2.61 -18.75
CA SER A 187 37.05 2.03 -20.08
C SER A 187 38.18 1.02 -20.26
N GLU A 188 37.88 -0.11 -20.90
CA GLU A 188 38.80 -1.23 -21.19
C GLU A 188 40.02 -0.82 -22.06
N THR A 189 40.95 -0.06 -21.50
CA THR A 189 42.27 0.16 -22.12
C THR A 189 43.45 -0.25 -21.25
N ASP A 190 43.21 -0.76 -20.04
CA ASP A 190 44.29 -1.31 -19.21
C ASP A 190 44.17 -2.83 -19.12
N HIS A 191 44.85 -3.51 -20.04
CA HIS A 191 45.18 -4.92 -19.90
C HIS A 191 45.97 -5.13 -18.60
N ASN A 192 45.46 -6.02 -17.74
CA ASN A 192 46.05 -6.57 -16.51
C ASN A 192 45.71 -5.85 -15.19
N SER A 193 44.48 -6.01 -14.71
CA SER A 193 44.24 -6.39 -13.32
C SER A 193 42.83 -6.97 -13.14
N GLU A 194 42.73 -8.12 -12.48
CA GLU A 194 41.47 -8.70 -12.03
C GLU A 194 40.81 -7.77 -11.00
N ASN A 195 39.94 -6.87 -11.45
CA ASN A 195 39.03 -6.14 -10.57
C ASN A 195 37.61 -6.48 -10.97
N VAL A 196 37.03 -7.44 -10.25
CA VAL A 196 35.60 -7.77 -10.32
C VAL A 196 34.83 -6.58 -9.75
N CYS A 197 34.39 -5.68 -10.62
CA CYS A 197 33.45 -4.62 -10.25
C CYS A 197 32.06 -5.26 -10.08
N GLY A 198 31.72 -5.63 -8.86
CA GLY A 198 30.38 -6.04 -8.50
C GLY A 198 29.45 -4.83 -8.50
N THR A 199 28.42 -4.85 -9.34
CA THR A 199 27.32 -3.89 -9.25
C THR A 199 26.58 -4.13 -7.93
N ILE A 200 26.74 -3.22 -6.97
CA ILE A 200 25.84 -3.15 -5.82
C ILE A 200 24.57 -2.45 -6.30
N LEU A 201 23.55 -3.25 -6.60
CA LEU A 201 22.16 -2.79 -6.66
C LEU A 201 21.67 -2.69 -5.21
N ILE A 202 21.46 -1.46 -4.72
CA ILE A 202 20.65 -1.20 -3.52
C ILE A 202 19.22 -0.93 -3.98
#